data_AF-A0A7C2A6Q3-F1
#
_entry.id   AF-A0A7C2A6Q3-F1
#
_cell.length_a   1.000
_cell.length_b   1.000
_cell.length_c   1.000
_cell.angle_alpha   90.00
_cell.angle_beta   90.00
_cell.angle_gamma   90.00
#
_symmetry.space_group_name_H-M   'P 1'
#
loop_
_entity.id
_entity.type
_entity.pdbx_description
1 polymer ?
#
loop_
_entity_poly.entity_id
_entity_poly.type
_entity_poly.pdbx_seq_one_letter_code
_entity_poly.pdbx_strand_id
1 'polypeptide(L)'
;MRWHLVHVARKFGSLRKDFDYKNIGIKKLFTLFEDSLVIKEAVDKLIWDRMDIPNTQKVIRELQRGEIKLVIQRISPIGLAGTETIRGLMAPPRADRTILFALKKRLEETPVLMVCMNCYNKWQTTVGRLPFQPRCPRCKAIKIAAIHPYNKEFSSLIKKKHLTKGDQHLFKRLVKNSSLVLTYGRPAVLALIARGIGPDTAARILRMYDARDIERSEETMLKFLKAIQRAEIQYARTRGFWDS
;
A
#
# COMPACT_ATOMS: atom_id res chain seq x y z
N MET A 1 24.79 6.39 6.48
CA MET A 1 25.51 7.07 7.58
C MET A 1 24.86 6.92 8.97
N ARG A 2 23.59 7.32 9.21
CA ARG A 2 22.94 7.25 10.55
C ARG A 2 23.13 5.93 11.30
N TRP A 3 22.92 4.82 10.60
CA TRP A 3 23.07 3.49 11.18
C TRP A 3 24.51 3.21 11.60
N HIS A 4 25.50 3.49 10.74
CA HIS A 4 26.92 3.32 11.06
C HIS A 4 27.35 4.18 12.25
N LEU A 5 26.92 5.45 12.31
CA LEU A 5 27.23 6.35 13.42
C LEU A 5 26.70 5.81 14.76
N VAL A 6 25.44 5.34 14.80
CA VAL A 6 24.86 4.76 16.02
C VAL A 6 25.58 3.47 16.42
N HIS A 7 25.97 2.64 15.44
CA HIS A 7 26.70 1.40 15.70
C HIS A 7 28.09 1.66 16.28
N VAL A 8 28.83 2.61 15.70
CA VAL A 8 30.14 3.02 16.23
C VAL A 8 29.98 3.66 17.60
N ALA A 9 29.05 4.58 17.79
CA ALA A 9 28.77 5.22 19.08
C ALA A 9 28.40 4.21 20.18
N ARG A 10 27.71 3.12 19.85
CA ARG A 10 27.43 2.01 20.79
C ARG A 10 28.69 1.21 21.14
N LYS A 11 29.57 0.98 20.17
CA LYS A 11 30.85 0.29 20.40
C LYS A 11 31.80 1.12 21.26
N PHE A 12 31.81 2.43 21.07
CA PHE A 12 32.56 3.38 21.89
C PHE A 12 31.94 3.60 23.28
N GLY A 13 30.76 3.03 23.55
CA GLY A 13 30.04 3.23 24.83
C GLY A 13 29.37 4.59 24.97
N SER A 14 29.46 5.47 23.98
CA SER A 14 28.84 6.80 23.98
C SER A 14 27.31 6.75 23.89
N LEU A 15 26.74 5.64 23.41
CA LEU A 15 25.30 5.38 23.41
C LEU A 15 24.96 4.08 24.13
N ARG A 16 23.96 4.13 25.00
CA ARG A 16 23.41 2.95 25.66
C ARG A 16 22.68 2.03 24.68
N LYS A 17 22.61 0.73 24.99
CA LYS A 17 22.01 -0.30 24.12
C LYS A 17 20.49 -0.12 23.95
N ASP A 18 19.82 0.39 24.97
CA ASP A 18 18.40 0.72 25.06
C ASP A 18 18.01 2.05 24.41
N PHE A 19 18.99 2.82 23.91
CA PHE A 19 18.73 4.12 23.31
C PHE A 19 17.95 3.99 21.99
N ASP A 20 16.73 4.55 21.97
CA ASP A 20 15.90 4.62 20.76
C ASP A 20 16.35 5.75 19.83
N TYR A 21 17.40 5.46 19.06
CA TYR A 21 17.95 6.36 18.07
C TYR A 21 16.96 6.72 16.95
N LYS A 22 15.76 6.10 16.86
CA LYS A 22 14.77 6.35 15.80
C LYS A 22 14.06 7.69 15.96
N ASN A 23 13.90 8.19 17.19
CA ASN A 23 13.15 9.42 17.47
C ASN A 23 13.99 10.70 17.36
N ILE A 24 15.32 10.57 17.23
CA ILE A 24 16.21 11.73 17.14
C ILE A 24 16.49 12.08 15.69
N GLY A 25 16.33 13.36 15.36
CA GLY A 25 16.67 13.90 14.05
C GLY A 25 18.14 13.70 13.72
N ILE A 26 18.43 13.29 12.49
CA ILE A 26 19.80 12.94 12.06
C ILE A 26 20.79 14.09 12.27
N LYS A 27 20.34 15.34 12.04
CA LYS A 27 21.16 16.55 12.23
C LYS A 27 21.64 16.68 13.68
N LYS A 28 20.74 16.45 14.65
CA LYS A 28 21.08 16.49 16.08
C LYS A 28 22.11 15.43 16.45
N LEU A 29 22.03 14.23 15.86
CA LEU A 29 23.02 13.18 16.09
C LEU A 29 24.39 13.56 15.53
N PHE A 30 24.45 14.18 14.36
CA PHE A 30 25.73 14.64 13.82
C PHE A 30 26.34 15.75 14.66
N THR A 31 25.56 16.77 15.05
CA THR A 31 26.07 17.85 15.91
C THR A 31 26.55 17.37 17.28
N LEU A 32 25.93 16.30 17.82
CA LEU A 32 26.35 15.73 19.11
C LEU A 32 27.71 15.01 19.04
N PHE A 33 28.06 14.48 17.87
CA PHE A 33 29.30 13.73 17.64
C PHE A 33 30.25 14.50 16.72
N GLU A 34 30.00 15.78 16.49
CA GLU A 34 30.85 16.65 15.70
C GLU A 34 32.23 16.71 16.35
N ASP A 35 33.28 16.64 15.53
CA ASP A 35 34.69 16.56 15.95
C ASP A 35 35.09 15.40 16.87
N SER A 36 34.20 14.42 17.08
CA SER A 36 34.52 13.24 17.89
C SER A 36 35.27 12.15 17.12
N LEU A 37 35.99 11.28 17.84
CA LEU A 37 36.55 10.05 17.26
C LEU A 37 35.45 9.11 16.73
N VAL A 38 34.24 9.22 17.28
CA VAL A 38 33.09 8.39 16.89
C VAL A 38 32.64 8.69 15.46
N ILE A 39 32.60 9.97 15.05
CA ILE A 39 32.21 10.33 13.69
C ILE A 39 33.31 9.98 12.68
N LYS A 40 34.59 10.18 13.04
CA LYS A 40 35.74 9.82 12.19
C LYS A 40 35.74 8.32 11.88
N GLU A 41 35.68 7.48 12.91
CA GLU A 41 35.60 6.04 12.75
C GLU A 41 34.35 5.59 11.97
N ALA A 42 33.20 6.25 12.18
CA ALA A 42 31.99 5.92 11.42
C ALA A 42 32.13 6.22 9.91
N VAL A 43 32.86 7.28 9.55
CA VAL A 43 33.17 7.63 8.17
C VAL A 43 34.18 6.65 7.59
N ASP A 44 35.30 6.41 8.28
CA ASP A 44 36.37 5.53 7.83
C ASP A 44 35.85 4.11 7.58
N LYS A 45 35.04 3.60 8.51
CA LYS A 45 34.38 2.31 8.36
C LYS A 45 33.41 2.27 7.19
N LEU A 46 32.65 3.34 6.95
CA LEU A 46 31.73 3.40 5.83
C LEU A 46 32.49 3.38 4.50
N ILE A 47 33.60 4.11 4.43
CA ILE A 47 34.47 4.10 3.26
C ILE A 47 35.03 2.69 3.06
N TRP A 48 35.60 2.08 4.10
CA TRP A 48 36.22 0.76 4.01
C TRP A 48 35.24 -0.37 3.65
N ASP A 49 34.05 -0.39 4.25
CA ASP A 49 33.08 -1.48 4.10
C ASP A 49 32.18 -1.33 2.87
N ARG A 50 31.92 -0.10 2.42
CA ARG A 50 30.90 0.18 1.39
C ARG A 50 31.42 0.92 0.17
N MET A 51 32.63 1.48 0.19
CA MET A 51 33.15 2.28 -0.92
C MET A 51 34.46 1.71 -1.46
N ASP A 52 34.48 1.44 -2.76
CA ASP A 52 35.68 1.03 -3.48
C ASP A 52 36.28 2.25 -4.20
N ILE A 53 36.98 3.09 -3.43
CA ILE A 53 37.61 4.31 -3.96
C ILE A 53 38.65 3.98 -5.05
N PRO A 54 39.57 3.02 -4.87
CA PRO A 54 40.62 2.74 -5.85
C PRO A 54 40.05 2.35 -7.23
N ASN A 55 39.08 1.44 -7.28
CA ASN A 55 38.50 1.01 -8.55
C ASN A 55 37.60 2.09 -9.15
N THR A 56 36.89 2.86 -8.33
CA THR A 56 36.10 4.00 -8.82
C THR A 56 36.99 5.04 -9.51
N GLN A 57 38.15 5.36 -8.92
CA GLN A 57 39.12 6.27 -9.54
C GLN A 57 39.70 5.71 -10.85
N LYS A 58 39.86 4.39 -10.95
CA LYS A 58 40.31 3.72 -12.18
C LYS A 58 39.27 3.88 -13.29
N VAL A 59 38.02 3.56 -13.02
CA VAL A 59 36.89 3.69 -13.97
C VAL A 59 36.75 5.14 -14.48
N ILE A 60 36.84 6.13 -13.58
CA ILE A 60 36.74 7.55 -13.99
C ILE A 60 37.91 7.92 -14.93
N ARG A 61 39.13 7.45 -14.64
CA ARG A 61 40.30 7.69 -15.50
C ARG A 61 40.15 7.02 -16.87
N GLU A 62 39.70 5.78 -16.91
CA GLU A 62 39.44 5.04 -18.16
C GLU A 62 38.36 5.73 -19.01
N LEU A 63 37.33 6.29 -18.36
CA LEU A 63 36.28 7.06 -19.02
C LEU A 63 36.81 8.41 -19.57
N GLN A 64 37.69 9.09 -18.84
CA GLN A 64 38.36 10.31 -19.32
C GLN A 64 39.33 10.04 -20.48
N ARG A 65 40.00 8.89 -20.48
CA ARG A 65 40.92 8.45 -21.54
C ARG A 65 40.22 7.90 -22.77
N GLY A 66 38.90 7.70 -22.71
CA GLY A 66 38.10 7.13 -23.80
C GLY A 66 38.21 5.60 -23.92
N GLU A 67 38.85 4.93 -22.97
CA GLU A 67 38.90 3.47 -22.87
C GLU A 67 37.51 2.90 -22.52
N ILE A 68 36.76 3.63 -21.66
CA ILE A 68 35.34 3.39 -21.42
C ILE A 68 34.51 4.37 -22.24
N LYS A 69 33.73 3.84 -23.19
CA LYS A 69 32.84 4.66 -24.03
C LYS A 69 31.51 4.94 -23.33
N LEU A 70 31.15 6.22 -23.22
CA LEU A 70 29.82 6.66 -22.82
C LEU A 70 28.88 6.71 -24.04
N VAL A 71 27.70 6.10 -23.92
CA VAL A 71 26.66 6.11 -24.96
C VAL A 71 25.34 6.53 -24.35
N ILE A 72 24.72 7.56 -24.91
CA ILE A 72 23.40 8.04 -24.48
C ILE A 72 22.33 7.24 -25.23
N GLN A 73 21.42 6.59 -24.50
CA GLN A 73 20.33 5.78 -25.05
C GLN A 73 19.00 6.06 -24.35
N ARG A 74 17.90 5.59 -24.95
CA ARG A 74 16.57 5.59 -24.31
C ARG A 74 16.55 4.65 -23.09
N ILE A 75 15.58 4.83 -22.19
CA ILE A 75 15.46 4.01 -20.98
C ILE A 75 15.39 2.53 -21.37
N SER A 76 16.40 1.76 -20.96
CA SER A 76 16.47 0.32 -21.21
C SER A 76 15.66 -0.48 -20.18
N PRO A 77 15.34 -1.76 -20.43
CA PRO A 77 14.72 -2.64 -19.42
C PRO A 77 15.49 -2.70 -18.10
N ILE A 78 16.83 -2.59 -18.12
CA ILE A 78 17.67 -2.50 -16.92
C ILE A 78 17.46 -1.16 -16.19
N GLY A 79 17.37 -0.06 -16.93
CA GLY A 79 17.01 1.25 -16.36
C GLY A 79 15.60 1.27 -15.76
N LEU A 80 14.65 0.57 -16.40
CA LEU A 80 13.31 0.34 -15.86
C LEU A 80 13.36 -0.47 -14.56
N ALA A 81 14.17 -1.53 -14.47
CA ALA A 81 14.27 -2.35 -13.25
C ALA A 81 14.68 -1.53 -12.01
N GLY A 82 15.60 -0.58 -12.14
CA GLY A 82 15.95 0.36 -11.05
C GLY A 82 14.80 1.30 -10.67
N THR A 83 13.99 1.69 -11.65
CA THR A 83 12.82 2.55 -11.46
C THR A 83 11.63 1.78 -10.86
N GLU A 84 11.47 0.51 -11.22
CA GLU A 84 10.46 -0.39 -10.66
C GLU A 84 10.80 -0.80 -9.23
N THR A 85 12.08 -0.94 -8.88
CA THR A 85 12.51 -1.25 -7.51
C THR A 85 12.15 -0.11 -6.54
N ILE A 86 12.19 1.16 -6.99
CA ILE A 86 11.73 2.34 -6.24
C ILE A 86 10.20 2.36 -6.07
N ARG A 87 9.45 1.74 -6.99
CA ARG A 87 7.98 1.66 -6.93
C ARG A 87 7.44 0.37 -6.32
N GLY A 88 8.25 -0.67 -6.19
CA GLY A 88 7.76 -2.04 -6.04
C GLY A 88 8.15 -2.79 -4.77
N LEU A 89 9.38 -2.71 -4.25
CA LEU A 89 9.88 -3.77 -3.36
C LEU A 89 10.87 -3.32 -2.29
N MET A 90 10.57 -2.24 -1.56
CA MET A 90 10.96 -2.13 -0.15
C MET A 90 9.90 -1.30 0.55
N ALA A 91 8.78 -1.92 0.92
CA ALA A 91 7.88 -1.30 1.89
C ALA A 91 8.55 -1.41 3.27
N PRO A 92 9.01 -0.31 3.89
CA PRO A 92 9.41 -0.36 5.29
C PRO A 92 8.25 -0.92 6.13
N PRO A 93 8.50 -1.60 7.26
CA PRO A 93 7.45 -2.15 8.14
C PRO A 93 6.49 -1.08 8.68
N ARG A 94 6.83 0.20 8.51
CA ARG A 94 5.93 1.34 8.59
C ARG A 94 5.62 1.77 7.16
N ALA A 95 4.40 1.56 6.70
CA ALA A 95 3.95 2.15 5.45
C ALA A 95 4.20 3.67 5.51
N ASP A 96 5.17 4.15 4.74
CA ASP A 96 5.40 5.58 4.59
C ASP A 96 4.10 6.21 4.11
N ARG A 97 3.75 7.39 4.66
CA ARG A 97 2.51 8.10 4.31
C ARG A 97 2.31 8.14 2.80
N THR A 98 3.39 8.35 2.03
CA THR A 98 3.42 8.30 0.57
C THR A 98 2.87 7.02 -0.04
N ILE A 99 3.21 5.84 0.52
CA ILE A 99 2.72 4.54 0.04
C ILE A 99 1.23 4.40 0.32
N LEU A 100 0.77 4.83 1.51
CA LEU A 100 -0.65 4.80 1.85
C LEU A 100 -1.47 5.78 0.98
N PHE A 101 -0.90 6.93 0.63
CA PHE A 101 -1.53 7.85 -0.32
C PHE A 101 -1.58 7.28 -1.74
N ALA A 102 -0.52 6.61 -2.20
CA ALA A 102 -0.54 5.90 -3.47
C ALA A 102 -1.60 4.79 -3.47
N LEU A 103 -1.73 4.04 -2.36
CA LEU A 103 -2.79 3.04 -2.18
C LEU A 103 -4.18 3.67 -2.21
N LYS A 104 -4.39 4.78 -1.49
CA LYS A 104 -5.65 5.52 -1.49
C LYS A 104 -6.04 5.95 -2.90
N LYS A 105 -5.11 6.61 -3.61
CA LYS A 105 -5.32 7.08 -4.98
C LYS A 105 -5.69 5.92 -5.92
N ARG A 106 -4.96 4.81 -5.82
CA ARG A 106 -5.28 3.58 -6.58
C ARG A 106 -6.70 3.10 -6.30
N LEU A 107 -7.10 2.99 -5.03
CA LEU A 107 -8.44 2.51 -4.66
C LEU A 107 -9.55 3.46 -5.14
N GLU A 108 -9.32 4.77 -5.06
CA GLU A 108 -10.26 5.80 -5.53
C GLU A 108 -10.45 5.78 -7.05
N GLU A 109 -9.38 5.55 -7.80
CA GLU A 109 -9.40 5.42 -9.27
C GLU A 109 -9.93 4.07 -9.76
N THR A 110 -10.04 3.06 -8.89
CA THR A 110 -10.46 1.72 -9.30
C THR A 110 -11.94 1.74 -9.71
N PRO A 111 -12.31 1.19 -10.88
CA PRO A 111 -13.70 1.08 -11.29
C PRO A 111 -14.44 0.08 -10.42
N VAL A 112 -15.68 0.40 -10.06
CA VAL A 112 -16.57 -0.43 -9.26
C VAL A 112 -17.91 -0.59 -9.98
N LEU A 113 -18.41 -1.83 -10.01
CA LEU A 113 -19.76 -2.14 -10.46
C LEU A 113 -20.69 -2.08 -9.26
N MET A 114 -21.62 -1.12 -9.28
CA MET A 114 -22.62 -0.94 -8.25
C MET A 114 -23.93 -1.61 -8.68
N VAL A 115 -24.52 -2.37 -7.77
CA VAL A 115 -25.77 -3.10 -8.01
C VAL A 115 -26.79 -2.75 -6.93
N CYS A 116 -27.95 -2.26 -7.33
CA CYS A 116 -29.05 -2.03 -6.39
C CYS A 116 -29.70 -3.36 -6.00
N MET A 117 -29.86 -3.60 -4.71
CA MET A 117 -30.57 -4.80 -4.22
C MET A 117 -32.09 -4.69 -4.27
N ASN A 118 -32.63 -3.51 -4.56
CA ASN A 118 -34.07 -3.27 -4.63
C ASN A 118 -34.62 -3.43 -6.06
N CYS A 119 -34.03 -2.72 -7.03
CA CYS A 119 -34.49 -2.71 -8.42
C CYS A 119 -33.54 -3.41 -9.40
N TYR A 120 -32.46 -4.03 -8.89
CA TYR A 120 -31.45 -4.75 -9.67
C TYR A 120 -30.74 -3.94 -10.77
N ASN A 121 -30.90 -2.61 -10.74
CA ASN A 121 -30.18 -1.71 -11.64
C ASN A 121 -28.67 -1.78 -11.37
N LYS A 122 -27.89 -1.78 -12.45
CA LYS A 122 -26.42 -1.84 -12.40
C LYS A 122 -25.84 -0.62 -13.07
N TRP A 123 -24.80 -0.04 -12.48
CA TRP A 123 -24.05 1.05 -13.09
C TRP A 123 -22.59 0.95 -12.68
N GLN A 124 -21.71 1.45 -13.55
CA GLN A 124 -20.27 1.52 -13.28
C GLN A 124 -19.89 2.94 -12.89
N THR A 125 -18.99 3.05 -11.94
CA THR A 125 -18.40 4.33 -11.50
C THR A 125 -17.02 4.07 -10.91
N THR A 126 -16.31 5.12 -10.50
CA THR A 126 -15.08 5.02 -9.72
C THR A 126 -15.36 5.31 -8.26
N VAL A 127 -14.57 4.73 -7.35
CA VAL A 127 -14.81 4.87 -5.90
C VAL A 127 -14.66 6.32 -5.44
N GLY A 128 -13.74 7.08 -6.02
CA GLY A 128 -13.53 8.50 -5.71
C GLY A 128 -14.71 9.40 -6.08
N ARG A 129 -15.55 9.01 -7.05
CA ARG A 129 -16.73 9.78 -7.48
C ARG A 129 -18.00 9.47 -6.68
N LEU A 130 -17.96 8.46 -5.81
CA LEU A 130 -19.12 8.09 -5.02
C LEU A 130 -19.38 9.10 -3.91
N PRO A 131 -20.64 9.50 -3.66
CA PRO A 131 -20.99 10.19 -2.44
C PRO A 131 -20.76 9.27 -1.23
N PHE A 132 -20.65 9.84 -0.03
CA PHE A 132 -20.48 9.07 1.21
C PHE A 132 -21.51 7.93 1.34
N GLN A 133 -22.79 8.24 1.10
CA GLN A 133 -23.84 7.25 0.99
C GLN A 133 -24.26 7.07 -0.47
N PRO A 134 -23.87 5.97 -1.14
CA PRO A 134 -24.30 5.71 -2.50
C PRO A 134 -25.82 5.49 -2.55
N ARG A 135 -26.48 6.01 -3.59
CA ARG A 135 -27.91 5.84 -3.86
C ARG A 135 -28.13 5.31 -5.27
N CYS A 136 -29.15 4.48 -5.45
CA CYS A 136 -29.50 3.99 -6.77
C CYS A 136 -30.03 5.14 -7.65
N PRO A 137 -29.50 5.35 -8.86
CA PRO A 137 -30.00 6.42 -9.75
C PRO A 137 -31.43 6.16 -10.24
N ARG A 138 -31.90 4.91 -10.22
CA ARG A 138 -33.24 4.52 -10.71
C ARG A 138 -34.32 4.59 -9.63
N CYS A 139 -34.09 3.97 -8.47
CA CYS A 139 -35.12 3.87 -7.41
C CYS A 139 -34.76 4.59 -6.11
N LYS A 140 -33.63 5.32 -6.06
CA LYS A 140 -33.12 6.06 -4.90
C LYS A 140 -32.84 5.22 -3.64
N ALA A 141 -32.97 3.90 -3.71
CA ALA A 141 -32.65 3.00 -2.61
C ALA A 141 -31.15 3.04 -2.25
N ILE A 142 -30.86 2.87 -0.97
CA ILE A 142 -29.50 2.94 -0.38
C ILE A 142 -28.82 1.56 -0.22
N LYS A 143 -29.57 0.46 -0.35
CA LYS A 143 -29.02 -0.89 -0.27
C LYS A 143 -28.36 -1.29 -1.59
N ILE A 144 -27.05 -1.11 -1.66
CA ILE A 144 -26.26 -1.26 -2.89
C ILE A 144 -25.08 -2.19 -2.61
N ALA A 145 -24.86 -3.18 -3.47
CA ALA A 145 -23.67 -4.01 -3.44
C ALA A 145 -22.57 -3.40 -4.31
N ALA A 146 -21.33 -3.43 -3.82
CA ALA A 146 -20.15 -2.98 -4.54
C ALA A 146 -19.31 -4.18 -4.99
N ILE A 147 -19.08 -4.32 -6.29
CA ILE A 147 -18.47 -5.51 -6.89
C ILE A 147 -17.33 -5.09 -7.80
N HIS A 148 -16.26 -5.90 -7.84
CA HIS A 148 -15.18 -5.71 -8.79
C HIS A 148 -15.69 -5.96 -10.24
N PRO A 149 -15.41 -5.08 -11.22
CA PRO A 149 -15.94 -5.21 -12.59
C PRO A 149 -15.61 -6.55 -13.27
N TYR A 150 -14.43 -7.09 -13.02
CA TYR A 150 -14.00 -8.39 -13.56
C TYR A 150 -14.66 -9.61 -12.91
N ASN A 151 -15.38 -9.44 -11.79
CA ASN A 151 -16.09 -10.54 -11.13
C ASN A 151 -17.45 -10.79 -11.80
N LYS A 152 -17.42 -11.54 -12.91
CA LYS A 152 -18.60 -11.86 -13.73
C LYS A 152 -19.65 -12.72 -13.00
N GLU A 153 -19.24 -13.49 -11.98
CA GLU A 153 -20.10 -14.43 -11.25
C GLU A 153 -21.32 -13.76 -10.62
N PHE A 154 -21.11 -12.60 -9.98
CA PHE A 154 -22.18 -11.84 -9.34
C PHE A 154 -23.13 -11.18 -10.34
N SER A 155 -22.65 -10.83 -11.55
CA SER A 155 -23.50 -10.21 -12.56
C SER A 155 -24.54 -11.19 -13.11
N SER A 156 -24.16 -12.46 -13.30
CA SER A 156 -25.07 -13.53 -13.73
C SER A 156 -26.12 -13.89 -12.67
N LEU A 157 -25.77 -13.87 -11.39
CA LEU A 157 -26.66 -14.25 -10.29
C LEU A 157 -27.91 -13.39 -10.18
N ILE A 158 -27.78 -12.09 -10.43
CA ILE A 158 -28.87 -11.12 -10.31
C ILE A 158 -29.99 -11.36 -11.35
N LYS A 159 -29.67 -12.03 -12.47
CA LYS A 159 -30.65 -12.32 -13.55
C LYS A 159 -31.35 -13.67 -13.39
N LYS A 160 -30.85 -14.58 -12.54
CA LYS A 160 -31.41 -15.93 -12.42
C LYS A 160 -32.65 -15.95 -11.51
N LYS A 161 -33.74 -16.57 -11.99
CA LYS A 161 -34.95 -16.82 -11.20
C LYS A 161 -34.83 -18.02 -10.24
N HIS A 162 -33.97 -18.99 -10.55
CA HIS A 162 -33.70 -20.15 -9.71
C HIS A 162 -32.23 -20.18 -9.29
N LEU A 163 -31.97 -20.21 -7.98
CA LEU A 163 -30.63 -20.30 -7.42
C LEU A 163 -30.29 -21.76 -7.10
N THR A 164 -29.20 -22.27 -7.68
CA THR A 164 -28.55 -23.52 -7.27
C THR A 164 -27.92 -23.38 -5.86
N LYS A 165 -27.55 -24.48 -5.20
CA LYS A 165 -26.91 -24.42 -3.86
C LYS A 165 -25.65 -23.53 -3.82
N GLY A 166 -24.82 -23.56 -4.86
CA GLY A 166 -23.67 -22.66 -5.02
C GLY A 166 -24.07 -21.19 -5.19
N ASP A 167 -25.13 -20.94 -5.95
CA ASP A 167 -25.70 -19.59 -6.17
C ASP A 167 -26.24 -18.98 -4.87
N GLN A 168 -26.81 -19.79 -3.96
CA GLN A 168 -27.28 -19.33 -2.64
C GLN A 168 -26.14 -18.80 -1.77
N HIS A 169 -24.97 -19.45 -1.79
CA HIS A 169 -23.81 -19.01 -1.03
C HIS A 169 -23.24 -17.68 -1.56
N LEU A 170 -23.16 -17.55 -2.88
CA LEU A 170 -22.77 -16.29 -3.53
C LEU A 170 -23.79 -15.18 -3.27
N PHE A 171 -25.08 -15.48 -3.30
CA PHE A 171 -26.12 -14.51 -2.97
C PHE A 171 -26.03 -14.03 -1.52
N LYS A 172 -25.77 -14.92 -0.56
CA LYS A 172 -25.51 -14.53 0.84
C LYS A 172 -24.31 -13.58 0.97
N ARG A 173 -23.21 -13.85 0.24
CA ARG A 173 -22.05 -12.95 0.18
C ARG A 173 -22.40 -11.59 -0.40
N LEU A 174 -23.22 -11.55 -1.45
CA LEU A 174 -23.69 -10.31 -2.08
C LEU A 174 -24.59 -9.50 -1.14
N VAL A 175 -25.50 -10.15 -0.41
CA VAL A 175 -26.33 -9.51 0.61
C VAL A 175 -25.46 -8.92 1.71
N LYS A 176 -24.48 -9.67 2.22
CA LYS A 176 -23.55 -9.19 3.25
C LYS A 176 -22.73 -7.99 2.77
N ASN A 177 -22.25 -8.03 1.53
CA ASN A 177 -21.59 -6.89 0.87
C ASN A 177 -22.51 -5.66 0.86
N SER A 178 -23.76 -5.80 0.44
CA SER A 178 -24.72 -4.69 0.40
C SER A 178 -25.03 -4.10 1.79
N SER A 179 -25.03 -4.93 2.84
CA SER A 179 -25.22 -4.48 4.21
C SER A 179 -24.02 -3.67 4.71
N LEU A 180 -22.79 -4.02 4.33
CA LEU A 180 -21.60 -3.25 4.69
C LEU A 180 -21.62 -1.85 4.06
N VAL A 181 -21.99 -1.77 2.78
CA VAL A 181 -22.13 -0.49 2.08
C VAL A 181 -23.27 0.34 2.69
N LEU A 182 -24.36 -0.30 3.12
CA LEU A 182 -25.45 0.39 3.79
C LEU A 182 -25.01 1.05 5.11
N THR A 183 -24.24 0.33 5.94
CA THR A 183 -23.79 0.80 7.27
C THR A 183 -22.63 1.80 7.19
N TYR A 184 -21.61 1.49 6.39
CA TYR A 184 -20.35 2.26 6.38
C TYR A 184 -20.19 3.17 5.16
N GLY A 185 -21.07 3.08 4.16
CA GLY A 185 -21.02 3.94 2.98
C GLY A 185 -19.78 3.72 2.11
N ARG A 186 -19.19 4.82 1.62
CA ARG A 186 -18.01 4.85 0.75
C ARG A 186 -16.77 4.15 1.36
N PRO A 187 -16.45 4.28 2.66
CA PRO A 187 -15.42 3.44 3.31
C PRO A 187 -15.59 1.93 3.08
N ALA A 188 -16.81 1.40 3.09
CA ALA A 188 -17.02 -0.02 2.77
C ALA A 188 -16.68 -0.34 1.32
N VAL A 189 -17.02 0.54 0.39
CA VAL A 189 -16.67 0.38 -1.03
C VAL A 189 -15.15 0.36 -1.22
N LEU A 190 -14.42 1.24 -0.53
CA LEU A 190 -12.94 1.26 -0.54
C LEU A 190 -12.33 -0.05 -0.04
N ALA A 191 -12.87 -0.63 1.03
CA ALA A 191 -12.39 -1.92 1.56
C ALA A 191 -12.72 -3.09 0.62
N LEU A 192 -13.92 -3.10 0.03
CA LEU A 192 -14.40 -4.19 -0.82
C LEU A 192 -13.75 -4.23 -2.21
N ILE A 193 -13.25 -3.10 -2.72
CA ILE A 193 -12.57 -3.05 -4.03
C ILE A 193 -11.08 -3.45 -3.93
N ALA A 194 -10.53 -3.47 -2.71
CA ALA A 194 -9.17 -3.90 -2.47
C ALA A 194 -8.96 -5.38 -2.85
N ARG A 195 -7.76 -5.72 -3.30
CA ARG A 195 -7.46 -7.02 -3.90
C ARG A 195 -7.53 -8.11 -2.83
N GLY A 196 -8.37 -9.12 -3.08
CA GLY A 196 -8.50 -10.28 -2.19
C GLY A 196 -9.28 -10.01 -0.90
N ILE A 197 -9.93 -8.85 -0.78
CA ILE A 197 -10.76 -8.53 0.38
C ILE A 197 -12.21 -8.91 0.07
N GLY A 198 -12.67 -10.03 0.63
CA GLY A 198 -14.08 -10.43 0.59
C GLY A 198 -14.94 -9.74 1.66
N PRO A 199 -16.27 -9.97 1.67
CA PRO A 199 -17.20 -9.35 2.62
C PRO A 199 -16.85 -9.64 4.09
N ASP A 200 -16.33 -10.82 4.40
CA ASP A 200 -15.96 -11.19 5.78
C ASP A 200 -14.75 -10.43 6.29
N THR A 201 -13.71 -10.31 5.45
CA THR A 201 -12.50 -9.56 5.76
C THR A 201 -12.80 -8.06 5.83
N ALA A 202 -13.59 -7.54 4.88
CA ALA A 202 -14.03 -6.15 4.91
C ALA A 202 -14.81 -5.84 6.19
N ALA A 203 -15.74 -6.70 6.60
CA ALA A 203 -16.48 -6.54 7.86
C ALA A 203 -15.57 -6.55 9.10
N ARG A 204 -14.47 -7.32 9.09
CA ARG A 204 -13.49 -7.32 10.19
C ARG A 204 -12.74 -5.99 10.26
N ILE A 205 -12.31 -5.46 9.12
CA ILE A 205 -11.59 -4.18 9.05
C ILE A 205 -12.51 -3.03 9.48
N LEU A 206 -13.71 -2.95 8.89
CA LEU A 206 -14.66 -1.86 9.12
C LEU A 206 -15.17 -1.78 10.57
N ARG A 207 -15.26 -2.91 11.28
CA ARG A 207 -15.68 -2.92 12.69
C ARG A 207 -14.73 -2.20 13.65
N MET A 208 -13.48 -1.97 13.26
CA MET A 208 -12.48 -1.30 14.10
C MET A 208 -12.53 0.22 14.00
N TYR A 209 -13.36 0.78 13.13
CA TYR A 209 -13.36 2.20 12.78
C TYR A 209 -14.79 2.72 12.65
N ASP A 210 -15.01 3.98 13.04
CA ASP A 210 -16.24 4.69 12.70
C ASP A 210 -16.17 5.22 11.27
N ALA A 211 -17.24 5.02 10.49
CA ALA A 211 -17.32 5.45 9.10
C ALA A 211 -17.14 6.97 8.94
N ARG A 212 -17.65 7.77 9.88
CA ARG A 212 -17.58 9.24 9.83
C ARG A 212 -16.18 9.73 10.17
N ASP A 213 -15.51 9.07 11.10
CA ASP A 213 -14.16 9.42 11.52
C ASP A 213 -13.13 9.13 10.44
N ILE A 214 -13.36 8.10 9.62
CA ILE A 214 -12.52 7.79 8.45
C ILE A 214 -12.51 8.97 7.46
N GLU A 215 -13.63 9.67 7.24
CA GLU A 215 -13.65 10.81 6.31
C GLU A 215 -13.17 12.12 6.93
N ARG A 216 -13.40 12.32 8.24
CA ARG A 216 -13.06 13.57 8.93
C ARG A 216 -11.60 13.65 9.37
N SER A 217 -11.01 12.53 9.76
CA SER A 217 -9.65 12.49 10.32
C SER A 217 -8.68 11.78 9.37
N GLU A 218 -7.66 12.51 8.94
CA GLU A 218 -6.58 11.96 8.13
C GLU A 218 -5.85 10.82 8.86
N GLU A 219 -5.65 10.94 10.18
CA GLU A 219 -5.00 9.89 10.96
C GLU A 219 -5.80 8.59 10.95
N THR A 220 -7.12 8.68 11.10
CA THR A 220 -8.02 7.52 11.08
C THR A 220 -8.06 6.91 9.67
N MET A 221 -8.08 7.74 8.63
CA MET A 221 -7.96 7.28 7.25
C MET A 221 -6.65 6.53 6.99
N LEU A 222 -5.51 7.03 7.48
CA LEU A 222 -4.23 6.36 7.33
C LEU A 222 -4.20 5.01 8.07
N LYS A 223 -4.78 4.94 9.27
CA LYS A 223 -4.93 3.67 10.02
C LYS A 223 -5.79 2.66 9.25
N PHE A 224 -6.91 3.12 8.68
CA PHE A 224 -7.80 2.30 7.86
C PHE A 224 -7.11 1.77 6.58
N LEU A 225 -6.42 2.64 5.83
CA LEU A 225 -5.65 2.24 4.64
C LEU A 225 -4.55 1.24 4.97
N LYS A 226 -3.89 1.38 6.12
CA LYS A 226 -2.91 0.43 6.61
C LYS A 226 -3.52 -0.94 6.93
N ALA A 227 -4.75 -0.98 7.44
CA ALA A 227 -5.46 -2.23 7.66
C ALA A 227 -5.82 -2.92 6.33
N ILE A 228 -6.27 -2.16 5.33
CA ILE A 228 -6.49 -2.66 3.96
C ILE A 228 -5.18 -3.22 3.38
N GLN A 229 -4.09 -2.47 3.44
CA GLN A 229 -2.79 -2.89 2.91
C GLN A 229 -2.31 -4.22 3.51
N ARG A 230 -2.46 -4.38 4.83
CA ARG A 230 -2.12 -5.64 5.52
C ARG A 230 -2.95 -6.82 5.00
N ALA A 231 -4.25 -6.59 4.77
CA ALA A 231 -5.12 -7.62 4.24
C ALA A 231 -4.76 -7.99 2.79
N GLU A 232 -4.40 -7.02 1.94
CA GLU A 232 -3.90 -7.30 0.58
C GLU A 232 -2.60 -8.11 0.61
N ILE A 233 -1.66 -7.78 1.50
CA ILE A 233 -0.41 -8.54 1.67
C ILE A 233 -0.69 -9.96 2.16
N GLN A 234 -1.60 -10.12 3.14
CA GLN A 234 -1.98 -11.44 3.65
C GLN A 234 -2.58 -12.29 2.54
N TYR A 235 -3.49 -11.73 1.74
CA TYR A 235 -4.06 -12.42 0.59
C TYR A 235 -3.00 -12.79 -0.45
N ALA A 236 -2.09 -11.86 -0.80
CA ALA A 236 -1.02 -12.13 -1.75
C ALA A 236 -0.08 -13.26 -1.28
N ARG A 237 0.18 -13.35 0.03
CA ARG A 237 0.97 -14.44 0.63
C ARG A 237 0.23 -15.77 0.59
N THR A 238 -1.07 -15.77 0.87
CA THR A 238 -1.84 -17.02 0.96
C THR A 238 -2.34 -17.51 -0.38
N ARG A 239 -2.46 -16.66 -1.40
CA ARG A 239 -3.08 -16.98 -2.71
C ARG A 239 -2.57 -18.27 -3.35
N GLY A 240 -1.27 -18.57 -3.25
CA GLY A 240 -0.69 -19.81 -3.78
C GLY A 240 -1.27 -21.09 -3.20
N PHE A 241 -1.91 -21.03 -2.02
CA PHE A 241 -2.57 -22.17 -1.37
C PHE A 241 -4.06 -22.32 -1.70
N TRP A 242 -4.69 -21.35 -2.39
CA TRP A 242 -6.15 -21.35 -2.68
C TRP A 242 -6.48 -21.57 -4.15
N ASP A 243 -5.50 -21.44 -5.06
CA ASP A 243 -5.65 -21.72 -6.49
C ASP A 243 -5.23 -23.19 -6.82
N SER A 244 -5.33 -24.11 -5.85
CA SER A 244 -5.13 -25.58 -6.00
C SER A 244 -6.45 -26.34 -6.00
#